data_AF-H5SCY2-F1
#
_entry.id   AF-H5SCY2-F1
#
_cell.length_a   1.000
_cell.length_b   1.000
_cell.length_c   1.000
_cell.angle_alpha   90.00
_cell.angle_beta   90.00
_cell.angle_gamma   90.00
#
_symmetry.space_group_name_H-M   'P 1'
#
loop_
_entity.id
_entity.type
_entity.pdbx_description
1 polymer ?
#
loop_
_entity_poly.entity_id
_entity_poly.type
_entity_poly.pdbx_seq_one_letter_code
_entity_poly.pdbx_strand_id
1 'polypeptide(L)'
;MSLTVVWLLLNTVWCCTHNIVRSGEVVPQVVPESEADKPPEYRLAAERFRYEMRVLQQCAELDLVVYELKFPSAVRSPYETNNTVYAYYYRPHRCDRERVPAVIVL
;
A
#
# COMPACT_ATOMS: atom_id res chain seq x y z
N MET A 1 44.17 13.95 16.17
CA MET A 1 43.26 12.81 15.91
C MET A 1 41.95 13.38 15.40
N SER A 2 41.57 13.00 14.19
CA SER A 2 40.61 13.71 13.32
C SER A 2 39.15 13.41 13.70
N LEU A 3 38.37 14.46 14.02
CA LEU A 3 36.93 14.42 14.31
C LEU A 3 36.05 14.08 13.09
N THR A 4 36.65 13.98 11.90
CA THR A 4 35.92 13.85 10.62
C THR A 4 35.41 12.43 10.35
N VAL A 5 36.00 11.40 10.99
CA VAL A 5 35.65 9.99 10.73
C VAL A 5 34.37 9.56 11.46
N VAL A 6 33.98 10.26 12.53
CA VAL A 6 32.78 9.90 13.33
C VAL A 6 31.48 10.29 12.62
N TRP A 7 31.50 11.29 11.74
CA TRP A 7 30.29 11.76 11.06
C TRP A 7 29.83 10.85 9.90
N LEU A 8 30.73 10.06 9.33
CA LEU A 8 30.42 9.18 8.19
C LEU A 8 29.78 7.84 8.59
N LEU A 9 29.79 7.48 9.86
CA LEU A 9 29.19 6.23 10.35
C LEU A 9 27.74 6.39 10.83
N LEU A 10 27.25 7.62 11.01
CA LEU A 10 25.87 7.87 11.46
C LEU A 10 24.84 7.90 10.32
N ASN A 11 25.27 8.09 9.07
CA ASN A 11 24.34 8.14 7.92
C ASN A 11 24.10 6.79 7.24
N THR A 12 24.87 5.75 7.57
CA THR A 12 24.78 4.45 6.88
C THR A 12 23.93 3.42 7.64
N VAL A 13 23.51 3.73 8.87
CA VAL A 13 22.78 2.78 9.73
C VAL A 13 21.25 2.94 9.64
N TRP A 14 20.75 3.95 8.92
CA TRP A 14 19.32 4.16 8.72
C TRP A 14 18.76 3.57 7.41
N CYS A 15 19.40 2.52 6.88
CA CYS A 15 18.88 1.74 5.75
C CYS A 15 18.50 0.30 6.16
N CYS A 16 18.29 0.05 7.46
CA CYS A 16 17.74 -1.21 7.97
C CYS A 16 16.27 -1.00 8.35
N THR A 17 15.46 -0.49 7.42
CA THR A 17 14.01 -0.53 7.58
C THR A 17 13.59 -1.99 7.44
N HIS A 18 13.36 -2.58 8.59
CA HIS A 18 12.77 -3.89 8.82
C HIS A 18 11.84 -4.32 7.67
N ASN A 19 12.14 -5.48 7.08
CA ASN A 19 11.30 -6.22 6.12
C ASN A 19 10.04 -6.79 6.83
N ILE A 20 9.32 -5.95 7.57
CA ILE A 20 8.06 -6.36 8.21
C ILE A 20 7.00 -6.34 7.11
N VAL A 21 6.69 -7.53 6.61
CA VAL A 21 5.50 -7.77 5.82
C VAL A 21 4.32 -7.85 6.79
N ARG A 22 3.34 -6.98 6.59
CA ARG A 22 2.03 -7.08 7.25
C ARG A 22 1.06 -7.66 6.25
N SER A 23 0.28 -8.62 6.69
CA SER A 23 -0.85 -9.14 5.92
C SER A 23 -2.15 -8.79 6.65
N GLY A 24 -3.22 -8.64 5.88
CA GLY A 24 -4.55 -8.36 6.40
C GLY A 24 -5.62 -8.87 5.45
N GLU A 25 -6.87 -8.80 5.90
CA GLU A 25 -8.05 -9.11 5.10
C GLU A 25 -8.88 -7.85 4.96
N VAL A 26 -9.29 -7.55 3.73
CA VAL A 26 -10.21 -6.46 3.42
C VAL A 26 -11.61 -7.05 3.24
N VAL A 27 -12.58 -6.40 3.88
CA VAL A 27 -14.01 -6.64 3.63
C VAL A 27 -14.55 -5.39 2.93
N PRO A 28 -14.75 -5.44 1.59
CA PRO A 28 -15.28 -4.30 0.86
C PRO A 28 -16.66 -3.91 1.38
N GLN A 29 -16.87 -2.61 1.64
CA GLN A 29 -18.17 -2.06 1.98
C GLN A 29 -18.78 -1.46 0.71
N VAL A 30 -19.50 -2.29 -0.04
CA VAL A 30 -20.17 -1.88 -1.28
C VAL A 30 -21.60 -1.45 -0.94
N VAL A 31 -22.01 -0.27 -1.39
CA VAL A 31 -23.40 0.20 -1.27
C VAL A 31 -24.17 -0.32 -2.48
N PRO A 32 -25.15 -1.24 -2.33
CA PRO A 32 -25.79 -1.88 -3.49
C PRO A 32 -26.44 -0.90 -4.46
N GLU A 33 -27.04 0.17 -3.93
CA GLU A 33 -27.69 1.23 -4.70
C GLU A 33 -26.69 1.96 -5.61
N SER A 34 -25.43 2.12 -5.21
CA SER A 34 -24.41 2.78 -6.02
C SER A 34 -23.86 1.92 -7.16
N GLU A 35 -24.15 0.62 -7.16
CA GLU A 35 -23.69 -0.32 -8.19
C GLU A 35 -24.79 -0.68 -9.21
N ALA A 36 -26.05 -0.36 -8.92
CA ALA A 36 -27.21 -0.77 -9.73
C ALA A 36 -27.10 -0.32 -11.20
N ASP A 37 -26.68 0.92 -11.42
CA ASP A 37 -26.57 1.54 -12.75
C ASP A 37 -25.26 1.19 -13.48
N LYS A 38 -24.31 0.51 -12.81
CA LYS A 38 -23.04 0.13 -13.43
C LYS A 38 -23.20 -1.13 -14.28
N PRO A 39 -22.51 -1.23 -15.43
CA PRO A 39 -22.46 -2.47 -16.20
C PRO A 39 -21.93 -3.64 -15.34
N PRO A 40 -22.42 -4.88 -15.54
CA PRO A 40 -22.07 -6.02 -14.71
C PRO A 40 -20.55 -6.22 -14.52
N GLU A 41 -19.76 -6.01 -15.56
CA GLU A 41 -18.31 -6.14 -15.57
C GLU A 41 -17.56 -5.09 -14.72
N TYR A 42 -18.20 -3.97 -14.38
CA TYR A 42 -17.62 -2.89 -13.57
C TYR A 42 -18.20 -2.81 -12.16
N ARG A 43 -19.12 -3.70 -11.80
CA ARG A 43 -19.69 -3.76 -10.45
C ARG A 43 -18.64 -4.29 -9.48
N LEU A 44 -18.49 -3.61 -8.35
CA LEU A 44 -17.56 -4.05 -7.32
C LEU A 44 -18.10 -5.30 -6.62
N ALA A 45 -17.28 -6.35 -6.59
CA ALA A 45 -17.58 -7.54 -5.80
C ALA A 45 -17.37 -7.24 -4.30
N ALA A 46 -18.30 -7.68 -3.45
CA ALA A 46 -18.17 -7.60 -2.00
C ALA A 46 -17.29 -8.71 -1.40
N GLU A 47 -16.52 -9.42 -2.24
CA GLU A 47 -15.70 -10.54 -1.82
C GLU A 47 -14.52 -10.09 -0.96
N ARG A 48 -14.23 -10.88 0.07
CA ARG A 48 -13.09 -10.64 0.93
C ARG A 48 -11.82 -11.05 0.21
N PHE A 49 -10.76 -10.27 0.38
CA PHE A 49 -9.46 -10.63 -0.14
C PHE A 49 -8.35 -10.30 0.84
N ARG A 50 -7.28 -11.08 0.74
CA ARG A 50 -6.06 -10.84 1.51
C ARG A 50 -5.15 -9.89 0.75
N TYR A 51 -4.46 -9.05 1.50
CA TYR A 51 -3.40 -8.21 0.98
C TYR A 51 -2.13 -8.40 1.79
N GLU A 52 -1.01 -8.09 1.15
CA GLU A 52 0.30 -8.00 1.76
C GLU A 52 0.84 -6.59 1.56
N MET A 53 1.39 -6.00 2.61
CA MET A 53 2.05 -4.70 2.56
C MET A 53 3.41 -4.79 3.24
N ARG A 54 4.43 -4.16 2.66
CA ARG A 54 5.72 -3.93 3.33
C ARG A 54 6.06 -2.45 3.32
N VAL A 55 6.69 -1.97 4.38
CA VAL A 55 7.25 -0.62 4.39
C VAL A 55 8.40 -0.57 3.39
N LEU A 56 8.31 0.33 2.42
CA LEU A 56 9.37 0.59 1.46
C LEU A 56 10.26 1.73 1.94
N GLN A 57 9.65 2.81 2.42
CA GLN A 57 10.37 4.03 2.81
C GLN A 57 9.59 4.85 3.83
N GLN A 58 10.28 5.48 4.77
CA GLN A 58 9.74 6.55 5.61
C GLN A 58 10.29 7.89 5.13
N CYS A 59 9.41 8.85 4.85
CA CYS A 59 9.78 10.17 4.36
C CYS A 59 9.36 11.23 5.38
N ALA A 60 10.27 11.57 6.30
CA ALA A 60 9.99 12.52 7.37
C ALA A 60 9.69 13.94 6.84
N GLU A 61 10.40 14.38 5.81
CA GLU A 61 10.23 15.71 5.20
C GLU A 61 8.85 15.93 4.58
N LEU A 62 8.24 14.84 4.07
CA LEU A 62 6.92 14.85 3.43
C LEU A 62 5.82 14.31 4.36
N ASP A 63 6.16 14.04 5.63
CA ASP A 63 5.26 13.47 6.62
C ASP A 63 4.47 12.24 6.12
N LEU A 64 5.14 11.33 5.40
CA LEU A 64 4.52 10.12 4.83
C LEU A 64 5.35 8.85 4.97
N VAL A 65 4.68 7.71 4.86
CA VAL A 65 5.26 6.37 4.71
C VAL A 65 4.83 5.80 3.37
N VAL A 66 5.79 5.23 2.64
CA VAL A 66 5.55 4.52 1.38
C VAL A 66 5.54 3.03 1.66
N TYR A 67 4.50 2.34 1.21
CA TYR A 67 4.37 0.90 1.26
C TYR A 67 4.37 0.31 -0.15
N GLU A 68 4.97 -0.86 -0.29
CA GLU A 68 4.66 -1.74 -1.42
C GLU A 68 3.49 -2.63 -1.02
N LEU A 69 2.46 -2.70 -1.86
CA LEU A 69 1.21 -3.42 -1.65
C LEU A 69 1.03 -4.50 -2.73
N LYS A 70 0.53 -5.67 -2.32
CA LYS A 70 0.16 -6.79 -3.18
C LYS A 70 -1.20 -7.34 -2.79
N PHE A 71 -2.06 -7.59 -3.77
CA PHE A 71 -3.38 -8.18 -3.55
C PHE A 71 -3.88 -8.85 -4.85
N PRO A 72 -4.85 -9.78 -4.77
CA PRO A 72 -5.37 -10.43 -5.97
C PRO A 72 -6.14 -9.45 -6.86
N SER A 73 -5.98 -9.57 -8.17
CA SER A 73 -6.84 -8.88 -9.14
C SER A 73 -8.28 -9.38 -9.01
N ALA A 74 -9.25 -8.46 -9.08
CA ALA A 74 -10.67 -8.79 -9.14
C ALA A 74 -11.04 -9.51 -10.45
N VAL A 75 -10.28 -9.26 -11.52
CA VAL A 75 -10.48 -9.89 -12.83
C VAL A 75 -9.42 -10.96 -13.04
N ARG A 76 -9.88 -12.20 -13.30
CA ARG A 76 -9.00 -13.33 -13.60
C ARG A 76 -8.63 -13.36 -15.07
N SER A 77 -7.34 -13.42 -15.31
CA SER A 77 -6.70 -13.59 -16.61
C SER A 77 -6.16 -15.03 -16.75
N PRO A 78 -6.07 -15.56 -17.98
CA PRO A 78 -5.39 -16.84 -18.24
C PRO A 78 -3.89 -16.79 -17.90
N TYR A 79 -3.31 -15.59 -17.83
CA TYR A 79 -1.92 -15.39 -17.42
C TYR A 79 -1.83 -15.15 -15.91
N GLU A 80 -1.18 -16.05 -15.18
CA GLU A 80 -1.07 -16.00 -13.71
C GLU A 80 -0.47 -14.70 -13.19
N THR A 81 0.50 -14.13 -13.91
CA THR A 81 1.16 -12.88 -13.54
C THR A 81 0.18 -11.70 -13.45
N ASN A 82 -0.90 -11.71 -14.25
CA ASN A 82 -1.90 -10.64 -14.27
C ASN A 82 -2.94 -10.79 -13.15
N ASN A 83 -2.92 -11.90 -12.40
CA ASN A 83 -3.87 -12.15 -11.33
C ASN A 83 -3.44 -11.53 -9.99
N THR A 84 -2.30 -10.85 -9.96
CA THR A 84 -1.80 -10.11 -8.79
C THR A 84 -1.60 -8.65 -9.14
N VAL A 85 -2.18 -7.76 -8.33
CA VAL A 85 -1.98 -6.32 -8.43
C VAL A 85 -0.80 -5.94 -7.54
N TYR A 86 0.11 -5.15 -8.11
CA TYR A 86 1.23 -4.53 -7.40
C TYR A 86 1.00 -3.02 -7.39
N ALA A 87 1.11 -2.39 -6.22
CA ALA A 87 0.90 -0.97 -6.07
C ALA A 87 1.84 -0.35 -5.03
N TYR A 88 2.07 0.95 -5.16
CA TYR A 88 2.69 1.75 -4.11
C TYR A 88 1.62 2.55 -3.38
N TYR A 89 1.63 2.44 -2.05
CA TYR A 89 0.70 3.17 -1.19
C TYR A 89 1.45 4.24 -0.40
N TYR A 90 1.14 5.50 -0.70
CA TYR A 90 1.68 6.67 -0.02
C TYR A 90 0.69 7.10 1.06
N ARG A 91 1.07 6.93 2.32
CA ARG A 91 0.20 7.21 3.47
C ARG A 91 0.80 8.32 4.34
N PRO A 92 0.10 9.45 4.56
CA PRO A 92 0.54 10.45 5.54
C PRO A 92 0.51 9.88 6.97
N HIS A 93 1.47 10.26 7.82
CA HIS A 93 1.48 9.77 9.22
C HIS A 93 0.26 10.23 10.02
N ARG A 94 -0.27 11.42 9.70
CA ARG A 94 -1.40 12.03 10.42
C ARG A 94 -2.73 11.31 10.22
N CYS A 95 -2.83 10.40 9.25
CA CYS A 95 -4.07 9.68 8.93
C CYS A 95 -4.34 8.48 9.86
N ASP A 96 -3.86 8.51 11.10
CA ASP A 96 -4.07 7.42 12.05
C ASP A 96 -5.54 7.42 12.54
N ARG A 97 -6.25 6.34 12.21
CA ARG A 97 -7.65 6.01 12.62
C ARG A 97 -8.77 6.85 12.01
N GLU A 98 -8.46 7.76 11.10
CA GLU A 98 -9.46 8.56 10.37
C GLU A 98 -9.58 8.12 8.91
N ARG A 99 -10.79 8.15 8.36
CA ARG A 99 -11.01 7.93 6.93
C ARG A 99 -10.62 9.19 6.19
N VAL A 100 -9.58 9.09 5.37
CA VAL A 100 -9.13 10.17 4.49
C VAL A 100 -9.42 9.83 3.03
N PRO A 101 -9.64 10.84 2.17
CA PRO A 101 -9.75 10.59 0.74
C PRO A 101 -8.45 9.98 0.21
N ALA A 102 -8.60 9.03 -0.70
CA ALA A 102 -7.49 8.40 -1.41
C ALA A 102 -7.56 8.76 -2.89
N VAL A 103 -6.39 8.93 -3.50
CA VAL A 103 -6.25 9.14 -4.95
C VAL A 103 -5.51 7.93 -5.50
N ILE A 104 -6.05 7.36 -6.57
CA ILE A 104 -5.42 6.27 -7.32
C ILE A 104 -4.80 6.89 -8.58
N VAL A 105 -3.52 6.59 -8.81
CA VAL A 105 -2.78 7.00 -10.01
C VAL A 105 -2.43 5.73 -10.77
N LEU A 106 -2.84 5.65 -12.04
CA LEU A 106 -2.64 4.51 -12.94
C LEU A 106 -1.51 4.77 -13.93
#